data_AF-A0A4R4XKG7-F1
#
_entry.id   AF-A0A4R4XKG7-F1
#
_cell.length_a   1.000
_cell.length_b   1.000
_cell.length_c   1.000
_cell.angle_alpha   90.00
_cell.angle_beta   90.00
_cell.angle_gamma   90.00
#
_symmetry.space_group_name_H-M   'P 1'
#
loop_
_entity.id
_entity.type
_entity.pdbx_description
1 polymer ?
#
loop_
_entity_poly.entity_id
_entity_poly.type
_entity_poly.pdbx_seq_one_letter_code
_entity_poly.pdbx_strand_id
1 'polypeptide(L)'
;MELRLPANLAGGKVGLNSGMVQLQTVATALIPEMQVRAFPSGTLSRPAKDGQEDHNTMAMASARNLRANQTRLDTVLAVQYIMSAQGVDLVVRGIDDDAADPRLGTGTQRIHAVIRGAIAELQDDRNLTPDLEKMVRMVNGQSGGALLQAVRGPSGQDAA
;
A
#
# COMPACT_ATOMS: atom_id res chain seq x y z
N MET A 1 23.20 -8.06 -11.33
CA MET A 1 22.05 -8.90 -10.95
C MET A 1 20.80 -8.13 -11.32
N GLU A 2 20.35 -8.23 -12.57
CA GLU A 2 19.04 -7.68 -12.97
C GLU A 2 17.98 -8.68 -12.49
N LEU A 3 17.26 -8.37 -11.42
CA LEU A 3 16.07 -9.15 -11.05
C LEU A 3 15.01 -8.95 -12.14
N ARG A 4 14.84 -9.92 -13.04
CA ARG A 4 13.84 -9.85 -14.12
C ARG A 4 12.50 -10.42 -13.63
N LEU A 5 11.68 -9.55 -13.04
CA LEU A 5 10.27 -9.86 -12.79
C LEU A 5 9.47 -9.86 -14.10
N PRO A 6 8.47 -10.75 -14.25
CA PRO A 6 7.59 -10.73 -15.42
C PRO A 6 6.81 -9.42 -15.48
N ALA A 7 6.44 -9.02 -16.71
CA ALA A 7 5.65 -7.81 -16.94
C ALA A 7 4.40 -7.80 -16.07
N ASN A 8 4.15 -6.68 -15.41
CA ASN A 8 2.99 -6.44 -14.54
C ASN A 8 2.84 -7.42 -13.37
N LEU A 9 3.91 -8.14 -12.99
CA LEU A 9 3.88 -9.17 -11.94
C LEU A 9 2.85 -10.28 -12.21
N ALA A 10 2.64 -10.62 -13.49
CA ALA A 10 1.77 -11.73 -13.87
C ALA A 10 2.33 -13.06 -13.33
N GLY A 11 1.49 -13.86 -12.67
CA GLY A 11 1.87 -15.20 -12.19
C GLY A 11 1.67 -16.31 -13.22
N GLY A 12 0.75 -16.10 -14.16
CA GLY A 12 0.48 -16.97 -15.30
C GLY A 12 1.16 -16.48 -16.58
N LYS A 13 0.78 -17.06 -17.72
CA LYS A 13 1.39 -16.72 -19.02
C LYS A 13 1.16 -15.25 -19.39
N VAL A 14 2.25 -14.49 -19.51
CA VAL A 14 2.24 -13.07 -19.95
C VAL A 14 1.56 -12.94 -21.32
N GLY A 15 0.74 -11.90 -21.47
CA GLY A 15 -0.03 -11.64 -22.69
C GLY A 15 -1.42 -12.28 -22.68
N LEU A 16 -1.58 -13.45 -22.05
CA LEU A 16 -2.90 -13.99 -21.70
C LEU A 16 -3.40 -13.39 -20.38
N ASN A 17 -2.48 -13.25 -19.41
CA ASN A 17 -2.72 -12.63 -18.13
C ASN A 17 -2.18 -11.19 -18.11
N SER A 18 -2.99 -10.27 -17.62
CA SER A 18 -2.67 -8.85 -17.44
C SER A 18 -1.89 -8.59 -16.14
N GLY A 19 -1.99 -9.51 -15.17
CA GLY A 19 -1.32 -9.39 -13.88
C GLY A 19 -1.88 -8.26 -13.02
N MET A 20 -1.01 -7.51 -12.36
CA MET A 20 -1.37 -6.50 -11.35
C MET A 20 -1.62 -5.09 -11.92
N VAL A 21 -1.68 -4.91 -13.25
CA VAL A 21 -1.82 -3.59 -13.90
C VAL A 21 -3.03 -2.80 -13.41
N GLN A 22 -4.15 -3.47 -13.17
CA GLN A 22 -5.37 -2.80 -12.70
C GLN A 22 -5.21 -2.26 -11.28
N LEU A 23 -4.57 -3.02 -10.37
CA LEU A 23 -4.26 -2.54 -9.03
C LEU A 23 -3.30 -1.34 -9.06
N GLN A 24 -2.26 -1.40 -9.89
CA GLN A 24 -1.33 -0.28 -10.07
C GLN A 24 -2.06 0.97 -10.59
N THR A 25 -3.01 0.80 -11.50
CA THR A 25 -3.81 1.91 -12.05
C THR A 25 -4.66 2.57 -10.96
N VAL A 26 -5.28 1.78 -10.07
CA VAL A 26 -6.01 2.32 -8.91
C VAL A 26 -5.11 3.19 -8.04
N ALA A 27 -3.92 2.69 -7.65
CA ALA A 27 -2.99 3.49 -6.85
C ALA A 27 -2.55 4.77 -7.58
N THR A 28 -2.22 4.65 -8.88
CA THR A 28 -1.78 5.78 -9.72
C THR A 28 -2.85 6.85 -9.85
N ALA A 29 -4.13 6.47 -10.01
CA ALA A 29 -5.24 7.41 -10.11
C ALA A 29 -5.49 8.19 -8.81
N LEU A 30 -5.19 7.60 -7.65
CA LEU A 30 -5.39 8.26 -6.35
C LEU A 30 -4.32 9.31 -6.03
N ILE A 31 -3.11 9.17 -6.56
CA ILE A 31 -2.00 10.11 -6.31
C ILE A 31 -2.36 11.57 -6.69
N PRO A 32 -2.84 11.89 -7.90
CA PRO A 32 -3.19 13.27 -8.25
C PRO A 32 -4.32 13.82 -7.38
N GLU A 33 -5.30 13.00 -6.99
CA GLU A 33 -6.33 13.43 -6.04
C GLU A 33 -5.74 13.81 -4.68
N MET A 34 -4.78 13.03 -4.19
CA MET A 34 -4.07 13.31 -2.94
C MET A 34 -3.23 14.60 -3.05
N GLN A 35 -2.58 14.82 -4.19
CA GLN A 35 -1.80 16.03 -4.46
C GLN A 35 -2.66 17.29 -4.46
N VAL A 36 -3.82 17.26 -5.13
CA VAL A 36 -4.77 18.39 -5.13
C VAL A 36 -5.21 18.73 -3.69
N ARG A 37 -5.48 17.72 -2.86
CA ARG A 37 -5.88 17.90 -1.46
C ARG A 37 -4.75 18.26 -0.51
N ALA A 38 -3.50 18.09 -0.92
CA ALA A 38 -2.32 18.45 -0.12
C ALA A 38 -2.07 19.96 -0.09
N PHE A 39 -2.88 20.76 -0.78
CA PHE A 39 -2.79 22.22 -0.71
C PHE A 39 -2.97 22.72 0.74
N PRO A 40 -2.04 23.55 1.26
CA PRO A 40 -2.05 23.97 2.66
C PRO A 40 -3.21 24.95 2.92
N SER A 41 -4.31 24.45 3.48
CA SER A 41 -5.53 25.26 3.69
C SER A 41 -5.32 26.46 4.61
N GLY A 42 -4.32 26.43 5.50
CA GLY A 42 -3.95 27.56 6.36
C GLY A 42 -3.50 28.81 5.60
N THR A 43 -3.08 28.68 4.34
CA THR A 43 -2.75 29.82 3.46
C THR A 43 -4.00 30.58 2.97
N LEU A 44 -5.19 30.02 3.17
CA LEU A 44 -6.47 30.58 2.73
C LEU A 44 -7.15 31.43 3.81
N SER A 45 -6.38 31.98 4.75
CA SER A 45 -6.91 32.86 5.81
C SER A 45 -7.72 34.00 5.20
N ARG A 46 -8.89 34.27 5.78
CA ARG A 46 -9.74 35.42 5.41
C ARG A 46 -10.16 36.15 6.69
N PRO A 47 -10.19 37.50 6.66
CA PRO A 47 -10.74 38.28 7.76
C PRO A 47 -12.20 37.91 8.01
N ALA A 48 -12.56 37.80 9.27
CA ALA A 48 -13.92 37.58 9.73
C ALA A 48 -14.28 38.58 10.84
N LYS A 49 -15.57 38.61 11.22
CA LYS A 49 -16.09 39.44 12.31
C LYS A 49 -15.67 40.91 12.22
N ASP A 50 -15.83 41.49 11.02
CA ASP A 50 -15.48 42.90 10.75
C ASP A 50 -14.02 43.24 11.11
N GLY A 51 -13.09 42.31 10.85
CA GLY A 51 -11.66 42.50 11.07
C GLY A 51 -11.17 42.15 12.48
N GLN A 52 -12.04 41.70 13.39
CA GLN A 52 -11.62 41.20 14.70
C GLN A 52 -10.88 39.86 14.62
N GLU A 53 -11.16 39.06 13.58
CA GLU A 53 -10.44 37.83 13.26
C GLU A 53 -9.78 37.99 11.90
N ASP A 54 -8.72 38.80 11.85
CA ASP A 54 -7.94 39.07 10.64
C ASP A 54 -7.05 37.88 10.21
N HIS A 55 -6.70 37.01 11.15
CA HIS A 55 -5.92 35.79 10.93
C HIS A 55 -6.64 34.52 11.42
N ASN A 56 -6.92 33.62 10.50
CA ASN A 56 -7.65 32.37 10.75
C ASN A 56 -6.88 31.15 10.26
N THR A 57 -6.84 30.09 11.07
CA THR A 57 -6.01 28.90 10.82
C THR A 57 -6.51 27.98 9.71
N MET A 58 -7.79 28.08 9.36
CA MET A 58 -8.48 27.13 8.47
C MET A 58 -8.31 25.66 8.89
N ALA A 59 -8.09 25.39 10.19
CA ALA A 59 -7.71 24.07 10.69
C ALA A 59 -8.71 22.95 10.35
N MET A 60 -10.01 23.25 10.35
CA MET A 60 -11.04 22.26 9.99
C MET A 60 -11.00 21.84 8.52
N ALA A 61 -10.61 22.73 7.61
CA ALA A 61 -10.40 22.38 6.20
C ALA A 61 -9.18 21.46 6.07
N SER A 62 -8.08 21.81 6.74
CA SER A 62 -6.87 20.98 6.80
C SER A 62 -7.15 19.57 7.34
N ALA A 63 -7.89 19.47 8.45
CA ALA A 63 -8.23 18.18 9.06
C ALA A 63 -9.10 17.29 8.14
N ARG A 64 -10.06 17.88 7.42
CA ARG A 64 -10.90 17.14 6.45
C ARG A 64 -10.09 16.67 5.25
N ASN A 65 -9.18 17.51 4.74
CA ASN A 65 -8.28 17.12 3.65
C ASN A 65 -7.33 15.99 4.07
N LEU A 66 -6.76 16.07 5.27
CA LEU A 66 -5.93 15.00 5.84
C LEU A 66 -6.71 13.69 5.94
N ARG A 67 -7.92 13.72 6.52
CA ARG A 67 -8.75 12.51 6.66
C ARG A 67 -9.09 11.89 5.31
N ALA A 68 -9.42 12.71 4.31
CA ALA A 68 -9.69 12.22 2.96
C ALA A 68 -8.45 11.62 2.26
N ASN A 69 -7.26 12.19 2.51
CA ASN A 69 -6.00 11.66 2.01
C ASN A 69 -5.56 10.39 2.74
N GLN A 70 -5.84 10.27 4.03
CA GLN A 70 -5.57 9.05 4.81
C GLN A 70 -6.27 7.84 4.19
N THR A 71 -7.57 7.95 3.89
CA THR A 71 -8.32 6.84 3.26
C THR A 71 -7.76 6.45 1.88
N ARG A 72 -7.25 7.41 1.10
CA ARG A 72 -6.61 7.12 -0.19
C ARG A 72 -5.24 6.48 -0.01
N LEU A 73 -4.47 6.96 0.97
CA LEU A 73 -3.16 6.42 1.33
C LEU A 73 -3.28 4.95 1.76
N ASP A 74 -4.32 4.60 2.54
CA ASP A 74 -4.58 3.21 2.92
C ASP A 74 -4.72 2.31 1.68
N THR A 75 -5.46 2.75 0.65
CA THR A 75 -5.60 2.03 -0.63
C THR A 75 -4.28 1.96 -1.41
N VAL A 76 -3.53 3.05 -1.49
CA VAL A 76 -2.22 3.09 -2.18
C VAL A 76 -1.24 2.12 -1.52
N LEU A 77 -1.16 2.12 -0.19
CA LEU A 77 -0.31 1.20 0.56
C LEU A 77 -0.78 -0.25 0.39
N ALA A 78 -2.10 -0.49 0.41
CA ALA A 78 -2.64 -1.83 0.19
C ALA A 78 -2.25 -2.40 -1.18
N VAL A 79 -2.32 -1.59 -2.25
CA VAL A 79 -1.82 -1.98 -3.58
C VAL A 79 -0.34 -2.33 -3.52
N GLN A 80 0.49 -1.48 -2.90
CA GLN A 80 1.93 -1.73 -2.79
C GLN A 80 2.22 -3.03 -2.03
N TYR A 81 1.53 -3.31 -0.92
CA TYR A 81 1.70 -4.54 -0.16
C TYR A 81 1.36 -5.79 -0.99
N ILE A 82 0.25 -5.78 -1.73
CA ILE A 82 -0.13 -6.91 -2.60
C ILE A 82 0.92 -7.11 -3.69
N MET A 83 1.35 -6.04 -4.36
CA MET A 83 2.34 -6.11 -5.43
C MET A 83 3.71 -6.55 -4.91
N SER A 84 4.14 -6.07 -3.75
CA SER A 84 5.40 -6.49 -3.13
C SER A 84 5.37 -7.96 -2.73
N ALA A 85 4.26 -8.44 -2.15
CA ALA A 85 4.10 -9.85 -1.83
C ALA A 85 4.17 -10.73 -3.10
N GLN A 86 3.48 -10.31 -4.17
CA GLN A 86 3.55 -10.99 -5.47
C GLN A 86 4.97 -11.01 -6.04
N GLY A 87 5.67 -9.87 -6.01
CA GLY A 87 7.06 -9.79 -6.46
C GLY A 87 7.96 -10.77 -5.72
N VAL A 88 7.80 -10.88 -4.39
CA VAL A 88 8.55 -11.84 -3.58
C VAL A 88 8.29 -13.28 -4.02
N ASP A 89 7.02 -13.68 -4.23
CA ASP A 89 6.71 -15.05 -4.64
C ASP A 89 7.29 -15.38 -6.02
N LEU A 90 7.25 -14.42 -6.96
CA LEU A 90 7.79 -14.60 -8.30
C LEU A 90 9.32 -14.78 -8.28
N VAL A 91 10.03 -14.09 -7.38
CA VAL A 91 11.47 -14.30 -7.18
C VAL A 91 11.73 -15.65 -6.51
N VAL A 92 11.00 -16.00 -5.44
CA VAL A 92 11.18 -17.27 -4.69
C VAL A 92 10.88 -18.49 -5.58
N ARG A 93 9.90 -18.40 -6.48
CA ARG A 93 9.56 -19.45 -7.44
C ARG A 93 10.64 -19.71 -8.50
N GLY A 94 11.69 -18.88 -8.56
CA GLY A 94 12.79 -19.10 -9.50
C GLY A 94 12.38 -18.85 -10.95
N ILE A 95 11.62 -17.79 -11.24
CA ILE A 95 11.39 -17.36 -12.63
C ILE A 95 12.72 -16.90 -13.30
N ASP A 96 13.79 -16.78 -12.50
CA ASP A 96 15.16 -16.51 -12.93
C ASP A 96 16.07 -17.58 -12.30
N ASP A 97 16.63 -18.50 -13.09
CA ASP A 97 17.47 -19.62 -12.63
C ASP A 97 18.77 -19.14 -11.95
N ASP A 98 19.17 -17.88 -12.18
CA ASP A 98 20.35 -17.23 -11.59
C ASP A 98 20.03 -16.37 -10.35
N ALA A 99 18.76 -16.27 -9.93
CA ALA A 99 18.39 -15.51 -8.75
C ALA A 99 18.76 -16.28 -7.47
N ALA A 100 19.74 -15.76 -6.74
CA ALA A 100 20.03 -16.21 -5.37
C ALA A 100 18.74 -16.24 -4.54
N ASP A 101 18.54 -17.32 -3.77
CA ASP A 101 17.41 -17.47 -2.84
C ASP A 101 17.22 -16.17 -2.03
N PRO A 102 16.13 -15.41 -2.27
CA PRO A 102 15.97 -14.10 -1.68
C PRO A 102 15.69 -14.28 -0.19
N ARG A 103 16.75 -14.26 0.62
CA ARG A 103 16.64 -14.24 2.08
C ARG A 103 15.96 -12.93 2.50
N LEU A 104 14.66 -12.99 2.72
CA LEU A 104 13.90 -11.89 3.32
C LEU A 104 14.41 -11.66 4.74
N GLY A 105 14.49 -10.39 5.17
CA GLY A 105 14.67 -10.07 6.58
C GLY A 105 13.48 -10.58 7.41
N THR A 106 13.72 -10.87 8.69
CA THR A 106 12.72 -11.44 9.61
C THR A 106 11.38 -10.70 9.61
N GLY A 107 11.40 -9.36 9.63
CA GLY A 107 10.19 -8.54 9.60
C GLY A 107 9.43 -8.67 8.27
N THR A 108 10.15 -8.61 7.15
CA THR A 108 9.58 -8.75 5.80
C THR A 108 8.98 -10.15 5.60
N GLN A 109 9.67 -11.20 6.05
CA GLN A 109 9.16 -12.56 5.99
C GLN A 109 7.83 -12.71 6.77
N ARG A 110 7.74 -12.11 7.96
CA ARG A 110 6.51 -12.14 8.77
C ARG A 110 5.38 -11.35 8.11
N ILE A 111 5.65 -10.16 7.56
CA ILE A 111 4.65 -9.39 6.80
C ILE A 111 4.15 -10.21 5.60
N HIS A 112 5.07 -10.77 4.81
CA HIS A 112 4.73 -11.58 3.64
C HIS A 112 3.84 -12.76 4.01
N ALA A 113 4.19 -13.50 5.07
CA ALA A 113 3.37 -14.60 5.59
C ALA A 113 1.97 -14.14 6.02
N VAL A 114 1.84 -12.99 6.69
CA VAL A 114 0.54 -12.41 7.08
C VAL A 114 -0.29 -12.05 5.86
N ILE A 115 0.31 -11.45 4.83
CA ILE A 115 -0.38 -11.13 3.57
C ILE A 115 -0.84 -12.41 2.89
N ARG A 116 0.03 -13.42 2.76
CA ARG A 116 -0.30 -14.69 2.09
C ARG A 116 -1.30 -15.56 2.83
N GLY A 117 -1.39 -15.42 4.15
CA GLY A 117 -2.48 -16.00 4.94
C GLY A 117 -3.86 -15.40 4.63
N ALA A 118 -3.92 -14.17 4.12
CA ALA A 118 -5.18 -13.47 3.82
C ALA A 118 -5.51 -13.37 2.32
N ILE A 119 -4.48 -13.29 1.48
CA ILE A 119 -4.53 -13.01 0.04
C ILE A 119 -3.61 -14.00 -0.67
N ALA A 120 -4.20 -14.91 -1.43
CA ALA A 120 -3.46 -15.90 -2.21
C ALA A 120 -2.57 -15.24 -3.28
N GLU A 121 -1.49 -15.91 -3.67
CA GLU A 121 -0.68 -15.49 -4.82
C GLU A 121 -1.56 -15.40 -6.08
N LEU A 122 -1.28 -14.43 -6.95
CA LEU A 122 -1.92 -14.37 -8.26
C LEU A 122 -1.23 -15.40 -9.17
N GLN A 123 -1.98 -16.41 -9.62
CA GLN A 123 -1.54 -17.33 -10.68
C GLN A 123 -2.06 -16.77 -12.01
N ASP A 124 -3.22 -17.25 -12.48
CA ASP A 124 -3.95 -16.59 -13.56
C ASP A 124 -4.76 -15.39 -13.06
N ASP A 125 -5.15 -14.51 -13.98
CA ASP A 125 -5.95 -13.33 -13.71
C ASP A 125 -7.24 -13.69 -12.96
N ARG A 126 -7.55 -12.90 -11.93
CA ARG A 126 -8.80 -12.98 -11.18
C ARG A 126 -9.29 -11.60 -10.80
N ASN A 127 -10.51 -11.52 -10.29
CA ASN A 127 -11.00 -10.29 -9.68
C ASN A 127 -10.18 -9.96 -8.42
N LEU A 128 -9.43 -8.86 -8.46
CA LEU A 128 -8.56 -8.39 -7.36
C LEU A 128 -9.24 -7.41 -6.40
N THR A 129 -10.49 -6.98 -6.66
CA THR A 129 -11.23 -6.10 -5.74
C THR A 129 -11.36 -6.68 -4.33
N PRO A 130 -11.75 -7.96 -4.14
CA PRO A 130 -11.84 -8.53 -2.79
C PRO A 130 -10.49 -8.61 -2.08
N ASP A 131 -9.41 -8.82 -2.82
CA ASP A 131 -8.05 -8.86 -2.28
C ASP A 131 -7.60 -7.46 -1.83
N LEU A 132 -7.86 -6.44 -2.64
CA LEU A 132 -7.60 -5.04 -2.29
C LEU A 132 -8.39 -4.60 -1.05
N GLU A 133 -9.68 -4.92 -0.97
CA GLU A 133 -10.53 -4.59 0.19
C GLU A 133 -10.05 -5.27 1.48
N LYS A 134 -9.59 -6.52 1.41
CA LYS A 134 -8.95 -7.20 2.54
C LYS A 134 -7.68 -6.47 2.96
N MET A 135 -6.82 -6.15 1.99
CA MET A 135 -5.54 -5.50 2.30
C MET A 135 -5.73 -4.09 2.89
N VAL A 136 -6.71 -3.31 2.41
CA VAL A 136 -7.07 -2.01 3.00
C VAL A 136 -7.47 -2.16 4.48
N ARG A 137 -8.28 -3.17 4.81
CA ARG A 137 -8.65 -3.48 6.22
C ARG A 137 -7.46 -3.92 7.07
N MET A 138 -6.43 -4.49 6.47
CA MET A 138 -5.19 -4.84 7.17
C MET A 138 -4.32 -3.59 7.41
N VAL A 139 -4.18 -2.73 6.40
CA VAL A 139 -3.40 -1.48 6.48
C VAL A 139 -3.99 -0.51 7.50
N ASN A 140 -5.31 -0.28 7.48
CA ASN A 140 -5.96 0.67 8.37
C ASN A 140 -6.20 0.12 9.80
N GLY A 141 -5.68 -1.07 10.12
CA GLY A 141 -5.74 -1.67 11.45
C GLY A 141 -7.06 -2.35 11.81
N GLN A 142 -8.06 -2.38 10.93
CA GLN A 142 -9.34 -3.08 11.17
C GLN A 142 -9.19 -4.60 11.30
N SER A 143 -8.02 -5.15 10.95
CA SER A 143 -7.64 -6.55 11.13
C SER A 143 -6.76 -6.78 12.37
N GLY A 144 -7.04 -6.06 13.47
CA GLY A 144 -6.34 -6.22 14.75
C GLY A 144 -4.89 -5.76 14.77
N GLY A 145 -4.44 -4.97 13.79
CA GLY A 145 -3.06 -4.50 13.69
C GLY A 145 -2.03 -5.58 13.31
N ALA A 146 -2.47 -6.64 12.63
CA ALA A 146 -1.64 -7.81 12.29
C ALA A 146 -0.30 -7.45 11.61
N LEU A 147 -0.29 -6.46 10.70
CA LEU A 147 0.94 -6.02 10.03
C LEU A 147 1.96 -5.42 11.00
N LEU A 148 1.51 -4.55 11.92
CA LEU A 148 2.38 -3.94 12.93
C LEU A 148 2.89 -4.98 13.93
N GLN A 149 2.04 -5.92 14.32
CA GLN A 149 2.44 -7.03 15.20
C GLN A 149 3.46 -7.95 14.53
N ALA A 150 3.30 -8.23 13.24
CA ALA A 150 4.23 -9.03 12.46
C ALA A 150 5.64 -8.42 12.47
N VAL A 151 5.75 -7.10 12.32
CA VAL A 151 7.03 -6.38 12.36
C VAL A 151 7.62 -6.38 13.77
N ARG A 152 6.81 -6.08 14.79
CA ARG A 152 7.29 -6.00 16.19
C ARG A 152 7.70 -7.35 16.76
N GLY A 153 7.16 -8.44 16.22
CA GLY A 153 7.39 -9.78 16.76
C GLY A 153 6.72 -10.01 18.12
N PRO A 154 6.92 -11.20 18.72
CA PRO A 154 6.50 -11.44 20.09
C PRO A 154 7.19 -10.43 21.01
N SER A 155 6.42 -9.81 21.90
CA SER A 155 6.86 -8.76 22.82
C SER A 155 8.14 -9.18 23.56
N GLY A 156 9.30 -8.59 23.20
CA GLY A 156 10.56 -8.83 23.92
C GLY A 156 11.82 -9.08 23.08
N GLN A 157 11.85 -8.88 21.76
CA GLN A 157 13.10 -8.90 20.99
C GLN A 157 13.25 -7.62 20.17
N ASP A 158 13.61 -6.55 20.87
CA ASP A 158 14.28 -5.41 20.26
C ASP A 158 15.72 -5.83 19.91
N ALA A 159 16.11 -5.54 18.67
CA ALA A 159 17.47 -5.35 18.17
C ALA A 159 18.53 -6.43 18.47
N ALA A 160 18.84 -7.23 17.45
CA ALA A 160 20.22 -7.60 17.09
C ALA A 160 20.29 -7.81 15.57
#